data_AF-A0A1J4UPD5-F1
#
_entry.id   AF-A0A1J4UPD5-F1
#
_cell.length_a   1.000
_cell.length_b   1.000
_cell.length_c   1.000
_cell.angle_alpha   90.00
_cell.angle_beta   90.00
_cell.angle_gamma   90.00
#
_symmetry.space_group_name_H-M   'P 1'
#
loop_
_entity.id
_entity.type
_entity.pdbx_description
1 polymer ?
#
loop_
_entity_poly.entity_id
_entity_poly.type
_entity_poly.pdbx_seq_one_letter_code
_entity_poly.pdbx_strand_id
1 'polypeptide(L)'
;MPKKKAAKGKTRKTRGYLPEGFKTTATVKVKKKLVDQVVGQERSVEIIRKAASQKRNVLLIGTPGTGKSMLAQAMSELMPVQKLFDVVVKQNPENENAPLIEAVPAGNGKKLLEKERLKARVPASNTSIAITVTLFVLSFLLLSFWRESLGDVITAALLICLFVMGGIMAVGSQLGRGMRVFDYSDSIKLLIDNSKQERAPFVDATGARAGALLGDCRHDPFQSFAPDTRVTCNGVETTMEELWKKYSAEYPELLETNEDGYQGLALPPGEEAFVDGFVDGTKKKVRVYVLNCRPYKGDLVETAGLKTTPEHVFITKKGDRKAVDLTDGDKLILLKKN
;
A
#
# COMPACT_ATOMS: atom_id res chain seq x y z
N MET A 1 16.35 49.55 -41.84
CA MET A 1 17.38 49.08 -40.90
C MET A 1 17.89 47.71 -41.36
N PRO A 2 19.19 47.55 -41.70
CA PRO A 2 19.71 46.30 -42.23
C PRO A 2 19.93 45.26 -41.11
N LYS A 3 19.49 44.02 -41.35
CA LYS A 3 19.61 42.87 -40.46
C LYS A 3 21.09 42.54 -40.20
N LYS A 4 21.53 42.62 -38.94
CA LYS A 4 22.84 42.11 -38.50
C LYS A 4 22.93 40.61 -38.75
N LYS A 5 23.86 40.18 -39.62
CA LYS A 5 24.22 38.76 -39.78
C LYS A 5 24.85 38.28 -38.47
N ALA A 6 24.26 37.25 -37.87
CA ALA A 6 24.82 36.56 -36.71
C ALA A 6 26.20 35.99 -37.07
N ALA A 7 27.23 36.38 -36.32
CA ALA A 7 28.56 35.85 -36.47
C ALA A 7 28.56 34.35 -36.12
N LYS A 8 28.91 33.49 -37.08
CA LYS A 8 29.17 32.08 -36.85
C LYS A 8 30.30 31.97 -35.82
N GLY A 9 29.97 31.51 -34.62
CA GLY A 9 30.95 31.19 -33.59
C GLY A 9 31.96 30.18 -34.14
N LYS A 10 33.24 30.54 -34.07
CA LYS A 10 34.35 29.64 -34.39
C LYS A 10 34.28 28.44 -33.44
N THR A 11 33.94 27.26 -33.94
CA THR A 11 34.13 25.99 -33.24
C THR A 11 35.61 25.85 -32.93
N ARG A 12 36.00 26.09 -31.67
CA ARG A 12 37.32 25.74 -31.16
C ARG A 12 37.47 24.23 -31.36
N LYS A 13 38.31 23.81 -32.31
CA LYS A 13 38.77 22.42 -32.41
C LYS A 13 39.49 22.07 -31.11
N THR A 14 38.79 21.49 -30.15
CA THR A 14 39.40 20.80 -29.02
C THR A 14 40.23 19.67 -29.61
N ARG A 15 41.56 19.79 -29.56
CA ARG A 15 42.47 18.67 -29.84
C ARG A 15 41.98 17.50 -28.99
N GLY A 16 41.52 16.43 -29.64
CA GLY A 16 41.13 15.21 -28.95
C GLY A 16 42.34 14.65 -28.23
N TYR A 17 42.21 14.42 -26.93
CA TYR A 17 43.19 13.76 -26.08
C TYR A 17 43.22 12.24 -26.36
N LEU A 18 43.30 11.85 -27.63
CA LEU A 18 43.44 10.44 -28.00
C LEU A 18 44.94 10.09 -27.94
N PRO A 19 45.33 9.03 -27.21
CA PRO A 19 46.70 8.56 -27.18
C PRO A 19 47.21 8.24 -28.59
N GLU A 20 48.53 8.35 -28.80
CA GLU A 20 49.15 7.99 -30.07
C GLU A 20 48.76 6.55 -30.48
N GLY A 21 48.24 6.41 -31.71
CA GLY A 21 47.73 5.13 -32.23
C GLY A 21 46.19 4.98 -32.21
N PHE A 22 45.45 5.88 -31.55
CA PHE A 22 43.98 5.81 -31.50
C PHE A 22 43.31 6.89 -32.38
N LYS A 23 42.48 6.46 -33.34
CA LYS A 23 41.63 7.36 -34.15
C LYS A 23 40.25 7.61 -33.52
N THR A 24 39.74 6.67 -32.72
CA THR A 24 38.42 6.73 -32.10
C THR A 24 38.42 6.00 -30.76
N THR A 25 37.53 6.39 -29.85
CA THR A 25 37.30 5.68 -28.57
C THR A 25 36.54 4.35 -28.76
N ALA A 26 35.94 4.11 -29.93
CA ALA A 26 35.22 2.87 -30.21
C ALA A 26 36.11 1.61 -30.16
N THR A 27 37.43 1.76 -30.34
CA THR A 27 38.38 0.65 -30.25
C THR A 27 38.86 0.39 -28.82
N VAL A 28 38.54 1.27 -27.86
CA VAL A 28 38.95 1.12 -26.46
C VAL A 28 38.01 0.15 -25.75
N LYS A 29 38.54 -0.96 -25.26
CA LYS A 29 37.76 -1.96 -24.51
C LYS A 29 37.44 -1.43 -23.11
N VAL A 30 36.15 -1.23 -22.82
CA VAL A 30 35.66 -0.90 -21.49
C VAL A 30 35.53 -2.18 -20.65
N LYS A 31 36.03 -2.15 -19.41
CA LYS A 31 35.95 -3.30 -18.50
C LYS A 31 34.50 -3.55 -18.08
N LYS A 32 34.13 -4.82 -17.87
CA LYS A 32 32.73 -5.19 -17.57
C LYS A 32 32.27 -4.79 -16.16
N LYS A 33 33.14 -4.93 -15.16
CA LYS A 33 32.82 -4.63 -13.76
C LYS A 33 33.01 -3.16 -13.47
N LEU A 34 32.10 -2.56 -12.71
CA LEU A 34 32.15 -1.14 -12.35
C LEU A 34 33.39 -0.80 -11.53
N VAL A 35 33.80 -1.70 -10.62
CA VAL A 35 34.97 -1.48 -9.78
C VAL A 35 36.25 -1.25 -10.59
N ASP A 36 36.39 -1.93 -11.74
CA ASP A 36 37.61 -1.85 -12.54
C ASP A 36 37.59 -0.63 -13.50
N GLN A 37 36.43 0.02 -13.66
CA GLN A 37 36.25 1.26 -14.41
C GLN A 37 36.61 2.51 -13.58
N VAL A 38 36.78 2.38 -12.26
CA VAL A 38 37.22 3.50 -11.41
C VAL A 38 38.67 3.83 -11.73
N VAL A 39 38.95 5.12 -11.97
CA VAL A 39 40.27 5.61 -12.41
C VAL A 39 40.92 6.44 -11.30
N GLY A 40 42.19 6.16 -10.99
CA GLY A 40 43.03 6.96 -10.09
C GLY A 40 42.61 6.92 -8.61
N GLN A 41 41.92 5.87 -8.19
CA GLN A 41 41.46 5.66 -6.80
C GLN A 41 41.72 4.22 -6.34
N GLU A 42 42.96 3.75 -6.48
CA GLU A 42 43.36 2.37 -6.24
C GLU A 42 43.09 1.96 -4.78
N ARG A 43 43.40 2.86 -3.83
CA ARG A 43 43.14 2.64 -2.39
C ARG A 43 41.65 2.49 -2.09
N SER A 44 40.80 3.35 -2.67
CA SER A 44 39.34 3.28 -2.49
C SER A 44 38.77 1.97 -3.05
N VAL A 45 39.24 1.57 -4.23
CA VAL A 45 38.86 0.30 -4.87
C VAL A 45 39.23 -0.90 -3.99
N GLU A 46 40.44 -0.91 -3.41
CA GLU A 46 40.87 -1.98 -2.52
C GLU A 46 39.99 -2.07 -1.25
N ILE A 47 39.70 -0.91 -0.63
CA ILE A 47 38.81 -0.83 0.54
C ILE A 47 37.41 -1.33 0.19
N ILE A 48 36.84 -0.90 -0.93
CA ILE A 48 35.51 -1.34 -1.38
C ILE A 48 35.49 -2.85 -1.61
N ARG A 49 36.54 -3.43 -2.21
CA ARG A 49 36.64 -4.89 -2.42
C ARG A 49 36.66 -5.66 -1.11
N LYS A 50 37.42 -5.18 -0.11
CA LYS A 50 37.48 -5.75 1.24
C LYS A 50 36.16 -5.57 1.99
N ALA A 51 35.54 -4.40 1.88
CA ALA A 51 34.27 -4.10 2.54
C ALA A 51 33.11 -4.92 1.98
N ALA A 52 33.05 -5.10 0.65
CA ALA A 52 32.03 -5.91 -0.01
C ALA A 52 32.12 -7.40 0.40
N SER A 53 33.33 -7.95 0.50
CA SER A 53 33.51 -9.35 0.92
C SER A 53 33.18 -9.57 2.40
N GLN A 54 33.49 -8.58 3.26
CA GLN A 54 33.25 -8.65 4.70
C GLN A 54 31.91 -8.05 5.16
N LYS A 55 31.10 -7.52 4.24
CA LYS A 55 29.84 -6.81 4.54
C LYS A 55 30.02 -5.66 5.56
N ARG A 56 31.07 -4.87 5.40
CA ARG A 56 31.35 -3.71 6.26
C ARG A 56 30.79 -2.43 5.66
N ASN A 57 30.27 -1.56 6.52
CA ASN A 57 29.85 -0.21 6.13
C ASN A 57 31.07 0.62 5.71
N VAL A 58 30.89 1.50 4.72
CA VAL A 58 31.95 2.36 4.19
C VAL A 58 31.47 3.80 4.19
N LEU A 59 32.31 4.70 4.69
CA LEU A 59 32.12 6.15 4.56
C LEU A 59 33.09 6.68 3.50
N LEU A 60 32.54 7.19 2.39
CA LEU A 60 33.33 7.78 1.31
C LEU A 60 33.33 9.31 1.43
N ILE A 61 34.51 9.88 1.72
CA ILE A 61 34.69 11.33 1.86
C ILE A 61 35.44 11.86 0.63
N GLY A 62 34.93 12.91 0.02
CA GLY A 62 35.58 13.57 -1.12
C GLY A 62 34.71 14.64 -1.76
N THR A 63 35.31 15.47 -2.62
CA THR A 63 34.62 16.56 -3.32
C THR A 63 33.48 16.03 -4.21
N PRO A 64 32.44 16.84 -4.50
CA PRO A 64 31.40 16.46 -5.46
C PRO A 64 31.98 16.07 -6.82
N GLY A 65 31.41 15.08 -7.49
CA GLY A 65 31.87 14.64 -8.82
C GLY A 65 33.05 13.68 -8.85
N THR A 66 33.57 13.20 -7.71
CA THR A 66 34.71 12.27 -7.64
C THR A 66 34.34 10.79 -7.75
N GLY A 67 33.11 10.43 -8.12
CA GLY A 67 32.72 9.02 -8.34
C GLY A 67 32.36 8.24 -7.07
N LYS A 68 31.98 8.90 -5.97
CA LYS A 68 31.50 8.23 -4.73
C LYS A 68 30.34 7.27 -4.98
N SER A 69 29.32 7.69 -5.71
CA SER A 69 28.17 6.82 -6.06
C SER A 69 28.57 5.65 -6.95
N MET A 70 29.56 5.84 -7.83
CA MET A 70 30.10 4.76 -8.68
C MET A 70 30.82 3.70 -7.84
N LEU A 71 31.59 4.10 -6.82
CA LEU A 71 32.21 3.17 -5.88
C LEU A 71 31.16 2.41 -5.05
N ALA A 72 30.07 3.07 -4.64
CA ALA A 72 28.97 2.42 -3.92
C ALA A 72 28.23 1.40 -4.81
N GLN A 73 27.96 1.73 -6.07
CA GLN A 73 27.40 0.77 -7.04
C GLN A 73 28.35 -0.41 -7.29
N ALA A 74 29.65 -0.14 -7.43
CA ALA A 74 30.67 -1.17 -7.57
C ALA A 74 30.73 -2.10 -6.35
N MET A 75 30.51 -1.57 -5.14
CA MET A 75 30.40 -2.37 -3.93
C MET A 75 29.22 -3.35 -4.02
N SER A 76 28.04 -2.87 -4.40
CA SER A 76 26.83 -3.70 -4.59
C SER A 76 27.06 -4.83 -5.61
N GLU A 77 27.83 -4.54 -6.67
CA GLU A 77 28.19 -5.53 -7.69
C GLU A 77 29.15 -6.62 -7.16
N LEU A 78 30.03 -6.25 -6.24
CA LEU A 78 31.05 -7.14 -5.66
C LEU A 78 30.53 -7.95 -4.48
N MET A 79 29.39 -7.57 -3.90
CA MET A 79 28.78 -8.33 -2.82
C MET A 79 28.47 -9.75 -3.29
N PRO A 80 28.72 -10.77 -2.45
CA PRO A 80 28.46 -12.15 -2.82
C PRO A 80 26.95 -12.35 -3.08
N VAL A 81 26.64 -13.08 -4.15
CA VAL A 81 25.27 -13.45 -4.50
C VAL A 81 24.68 -14.27 -3.35
N GLN A 82 23.74 -13.67 -2.63
CA GLN A 82 23.02 -14.32 -1.54
C GLN A 82 21.62 -14.69 -2.01
N LYS A 83 20.97 -15.58 -1.25
CA LYS A 83 19.53 -15.78 -1.39
C LYS A 83 18.86 -14.44 -1.09
N LEU A 84 18.27 -13.83 -2.11
CA LEU A 84 17.45 -12.65 -1.95
C LEU A 84 16.11 -13.05 -1.35
N PHE A 85 15.51 -12.14 -0.60
CA PHE A 85 14.21 -12.33 0.03
C PHE A 85 13.24 -11.26 -0.47
N ASP A 86 11.99 -11.67 -0.69
CA ASP A 86 10.86 -10.78 -0.80
C ASP A 86 10.33 -10.51 0.62
N VAL A 87 9.80 -9.31 0.85
CA VAL A 87 9.18 -8.94 2.13
C VAL A 87 7.69 -8.77 1.94
N VAL A 88 6.92 -9.49 2.74
CA VAL A 88 5.47 -9.53 2.67
C VAL A 88 4.89 -9.09 4.02
N VAL A 89 3.85 -8.27 3.97
CA VAL A 89 3.04 -7.85 5.13
C VAL A 89 1.76 -8.64 5.12
N LYS A 90 1.37 -9.17 6.28
CA LYS A 90 0.07 -9.80 6.51
C LYS A 90 -0.70 -9.06 7.60
N GLN A 91 -2.02 -9.12 7.51
CA GLN A 91 -2.88 -8.63 8.59
C GLN A 91 -2.65 -9.46 9.87
N ASN A 92 -2.62 -8.78 11.01
CA ASN A 92 -2.56 -9.42 12.31
C ASN A 92 -3.97 -9.43 12.93
N PRO A 93 -4.60 -10.61 13.14
CA PRO A 93 -5.94 -10.69 13.70
C PRO A 93 -6.01 -10.35 15.20
N GLU A 94 -4.89 -10.43 15.93
CA GLU A 94 -4.86 -10.11 17.36
C GLU A 94 -4.63 -8.61 17.62
N ASN A 95 -3.84 -7.95 16.77
CA ASN A 95 -3.54 -6.53 16.90
C ASN A 95 -3.35 -5.87 15.53
N GLU A 96 -4.37 -5.16 15.07
CA GLU A 96 -4.39 -4.49 13.76
C GLU A 96 -3.25 -3.48 13.58
N ASN A 97 -2.85 -2.77 14.64
CA ASN A 97 -1.77 -1.78 14.60
C ASN A 97 -0.37 -2.40 14.49
N ALA A 98 -0.25 -3.72 14.64
CA ALA A 98 1.01 -4.46 14.57
C ALA A 98 0.95 -5.52 13.46
N PRO A 99 1.06 -5.12 12.17
CA PRO A 99 0.98 -6.05 11.05
C PRO A 99 2.15 -7.06 11.06
N LEU A 100 1.88 -8.29 10.61
CA LEU A 100 2.87 -9.36 10.59
C LEU A 100 3.79 -9.24 9.37
N ILE A 101 5.11 -9.31 9.59
CA ILE A 101 6.11 -9.25 8.53
C ILE A 101 6.71 -10.64 8.29
N GLU A 102 6.74 -11.08 7.04
CA GLU A 102 7.34 -12.35 6.64
C GLU A 102 8.36 -12.13 5.51
N ALA A 103 9.57 -12.69 5.69
CA ALA A 103 10.60 -12.73 4.66
C ALA A 103 10.57 -14.09 3.95
N VAL A 104 10.24 -14.09 2.66
CA VAL A 104 10.17 -15.31 1.84
C VAL A 104 11.27 -15.28 0.77
N PRO A 105 11.76 -16.43 0.27
CA PRO A 105 12.75 -16.42 -0.81
C PRO A 105 12.24 -15.66 -2.04
N ALA A 106 13.14 -14.95 -2.73
CA ALA A 106 12.80 -14.12 -3.88
C ALA A 106 11.98 -14.89 -4.94
N GLY A 107 10.89 -14.27 -5.39
CA GLY A 107 9.91 -14.83 -6.33
C GLY A 107 8.75 -15.58 -5.67
N ASN A 108 8.84 -15.95 -4.39
CA ASN A 108 7.72 -16.58 -3.68
C ASN A 108 6.70 -15.56 -3.17
N GLY A 109 7.08 -14.28 -2.99
CA GLY A 109 6.15 -13.24 -2.55
C GLY A 109 4.98 -13.05 -3.53
N LYS A 110 5.27 -13.05 -4.84
CA LYS A 110 4.24 -13.01 -5.89
C LYS A 110 3.33 -14.22 -5.89
N LYS A 111 3.91 -15.43 -5.76
CA LYS A 111 3.13 -16.67 -5.72
C LYS A 111 2.19 -16.70 -4.51
N LEU A 112 2.65 -16.20 -3.37
CA LEU A 112 1.84 -16.11 -2.16
C LEU A 112 0.67 -15.13 -2.34
N LEU A 113 0.95 -13.95 -2.90
CA LEU A 113 -0.08 -12.96 -3.22
C LEU A 113 -1.11 -13.51 -4.23
N GLU A 114 -0.67 -14.20 -5.27
CA GLU A 114 -1.55 -14.84 -6.25
C GLU A 114 -2.39 -15.95 -5.62
N LYS A 115 -1.80 -16.77 -4.74
CA LYS A 115 -2.52 -17.82 -4.01
C LYS A 115 -3.63 -17.26 -3.13
N GLU A 116 -3.35 -16.19 -2.39
CA GLU A 116 -4.39 -15.52 -1.58
C GLU A 116 -5.45 -14.85 -2.46
N ARG A 117 -5.06 -14.20 -3.55
CA ARG A 117 -6.01 -13.65 -4.53
C ARG A 117 -6.90 -14.71 -5.14
N LEU A 118 -6.37 -15.90 -5.42
CA LEU A 118 -7.15 -17.02 -5.91
C LEU A 118 -8.11 -17.53 -4.84
N LYS A 119 -7.69 -17.69 -3.59
CA LYS A 119 -8.59 -18.06 -2.48
C LYS A 119 -9.71 -17.04 -2.29
N ALA A 120 -9.40 -15.74 -2.37
CA ALA A 120 -10.40 -14.68 -2.30
C ALA A 120 -11.34 -14.66 -3.51
N ARG A 121 -10.85 -15.06 -4.70
CA ARG A 121 -11.65 -15.14 -5.93
C ARG A 121 -12.48 -16.40 -6.03
N VAL A 122 -12.11 -17.49 -5.37
CA VAL A 122 -12.92 -18.72 -5.35
C VAL A 122 -14.19 -18.37 -4.59
N PRO A 123 -15.31 -18.16 -5.30
CA PRO A 123 -16.57 -18.00 -4.60
C PRO A 123 -16.85 -19.34 -3.91
N ALA A 124 -17.53 -19.31 -2.77
CA ALA A 124 -18.14 -20.51 -2.20
C ALA A 124 -19.28 -21.01 -3.12
N SER A 125 -18.97 -21.39 -4.36
CA SER A 125 -19.89 -21.57 -5.48
C SER A 125 -20.17 -23.03 -5.82
N ASN A 126 -19.72 -23.99 -5.02
CA ASN A 126 -20.06 -25.38 -5.25
C ASN A 126 -21.30 -25.80 -4.46
N THR A 127 -21.60 -25.13 -3.33
CA THR A 127 -22.76 -25.45 -2.50
C THR A 127 -24.07 -25.07 -3.19
N SER A 128 -24.16 -23.92 -3.87
CA SER A 128 -25.39 -23.56 -4.59
C SER A 128 -25.65 -24.42 -5.81
N ILE A 129 -24.60 -24.79 -6.55
CA ILE A 129 -24.74 -25.64 -7.75
C ILE A 129 -25.13 -27.05 -7.30
N ALA A 130 -24.51 -27.58 -6.24
CA ALA A 130 -24.89 -28.86 -5.66
C ALA A 130 -26.34 -28.86 -5.17
N ILE A 131 -26.79 -27.84 -4.42
CA ILE A 131 -28.18 -27.74 -3.95
C ILE A 131 -29.17 -27.69 -5.12
N THR A 132 -28.88 -26.91 -6.16
CA THR A 132 -29.74 -26.85 -7.35
C THR A 132 -29.80 -28.20 -8.08
N VAL A 133 -28.67 -28.87 -8.28
CA VAL A 133 -28.62 -30.19 -8.92
C VAL A 133 -29.37 -31.25 -8.08
N THR A 134 -29.18 -31.25 -6.76
CA THR A 134 -29.91 -32.17 -5.85
C THR A 134 -31.42 -31.93 -5.90
N LEU A 135 -31.88 -30.68 -5.98
CA LEU A 135 -33.30 -30.35 -6.14
C LEU A 135 -33.88 -30.87 -7.47
N PHE A 136 -33.14 -30.75 -8.58
CA PHE A 136 -33.57 -31.29 -9.88
C PHE A 136 -33.64 -32.82 -9.87
N VAL A 137 -32.68 -33.50 -9.25
CA VAL A 137 -32.69 -34.97 -9.11
C VAL A 137 -33.85 -35.44 -8.23
N LEU A 138 -34.11 -34.77 -7.10
CA LEU A 138 -35.22 -35.11 -6.21
C LEU A 138 -36.59 -34.89 -6.87
N SER A 139 -36.73 -33.81 -7.64
CA SER A 139 -37.92 -33.51 -8.44
C SER A 139 -38.16 -34.58 -9.52
N PHE A 140 -37.11 -35.02 -10.20
CA PHE A 140 -37.18 -36.09 -11.19
C PHE A 140 -37.63 -37.43 -10.58
N LEU A 141 -37.08 -37.79 -9.41
CA LEU A 141 -37.46 -39.01 -8.69
C LEU A 141 -38.93 -38.98 -8.22
N LEU A 142 -39.40 -37.83 -7.73
CA LEU A 142 -40.80 -37.65 -7.32
C LEU A 142 -41.76 -37.87 -8.50
N LEU A 143 -41.46 -37.30 -9.66
CA LEU A 143 -42.27 -37.43 -10.87
C LEU A 143 -42.24 -38.85 -11.47
N SER A 144 -41.08 -39.51 -11.42
CA SER A 144 -40.88 -40.80 -12.09
C SER A 144 -41.34 -42.02 -11.28
N PHE A 145 -41.21 -42.01 -9.95
CA PHE A 145 -41.49 -43.20 -9.12
C PHE A 145 -42.65 -43.01 -8.14
N TRP A 146 -42.88 -41.79 -7.67
CA TRP A 146 -43.81 -41.54 -6.56
C TRP A 146 -45.17 -40.98 -7.02
N ARG A 147 -45.25 -40.52 -8.27
CA ARG A 147 -46.48 -39.98 -8.87
C ARG A 147 -47.62 -41.00 -8.93
N GLU A 148 -47.34 -42.23 -9.33
CA GLU A 148 -48.36 -43.28 -9.48
C GLU A 148 -48.96 -43.70 -8.12
N SER A 149 -48.19 -43.62 -7.03
CA SER A 149 -48.63 -44.03 -5.70
C SER A 149 -49.34 -42.92 -4.91
N LEU A 150 -48.99 -41.65 -5.12
CA LEU A 150 -49.50 -40.52 -4.31
C LEU A 150 -50.64 -39.75 -4.99
N GLY A 151 -50.87 -39.96 -6.28
CA GLY A 151 -51.89 -39.26 -7.07
C GLY A 151 -51.47 -37.85 -7.49
N ASP A 152 -52.00 -37.38 -8.62
CA ASP A 152 -51.52 -36.18 -9.32
C ASP A 152 -51.58 -34.90 -8.46
N VAL A 153 -52.62 -34.76 -7.61
CA VAL A 153 -52.84 -33.56 -6.78
C VAL A 153 -51.79 -33.45 -5.65
N ILE A 154 -51.48 -34.55 -4.98
CA ILE A 154 -50.52 -34.57 -3.86
C ILE A 154 -49.09 -34.38 -4.38
N THR A 155 -48.78 -35.00 -5.53
CA THR A 155 -47.47 -34.87 -6.18
C THR A 155 -47.21 -33.44 -6.63
N ALA A 156 -48.23 -32.75 -7.18
CA ALA A 156 -48.13 -31.34 -7.55
C ALA A 156 -47.89 -30.42 -6.34
N ALA A 157 -48.58 -30.65 -5.22
CA ALA A 157 -48.41 -29.86 -4.00
C ALA A 157 -46.99 -29.99 -3.40
N LEU A 158 -46.42 -31.19 -3.40
CA LEU A 158 -45.05 -31.46 -2.93
C LEU A 158 -43.99 -30.80 -3.82
N LEU A 159 -44.17 -30.81 -5.14
CA LEU A 159 -43.26 -30.14 -6.07
C LEU A 159 -43.28 -28.63 -5.88
N ILE A 160 -44.46 -28.02 -5.70
CA ILE A 160 -44.57 -26.59 -5.42
C ILE A 160 -43.82 -26.25 -4.14
N CYS A 161 -43.97 -27.03 -3.07
CA CYS A 161 -43.24 -26.82 -1.82
C CYS A 161 -41.71 -26.94 -2.01
N LEU A 162 -41.25 -27.93 -2.77
CA LEU A 162 -39.84 -28.14 -3.07
C LEU A 162 -39.23 -26.96 -3.84
N PHE A 163 -39.91 -26.49 -4.88
CA PHE A 163 -39.44 -25.38 -5.72
C PHE A 163 -39.54 -24.02 -5.01
N VAL A 164 -40.56 -23.79 -4.18
CA VAL A 164 -40.66 -22.57 -3.35
C VAL A 164 -39.55 -22.54 -2.29
N MET A 165 -39.33 -23.66 -1.58
CA MET A 165 -38.24 -23.76 -0.60
C MET A 165 -36.86 -23.64 -1.26
N GLY A 166 -36.66 -24.30 -2.40
CA GLY A 166 -35.46 -24.19 -3.22
C GLY A 166 -35.24 -22.77 -3.73
N GLY A 167 -36.31 -22.07 -4.13
CA GLY A 167 -36.30 -20.68 -4.55
C GLY A 167 -35.90 -19.73 -3.42
N ILE A 168 -36.47 -19.89 -2.22
CA ILE A 168 -36.12 -19.09 -1.03
C ILE A 168 -34.66 -19.35 -0.62
N MET A 169 -34.19 -20.60 -0.64
CA MET A 169 -32.78 -20.91 -0.35
C MET A 169 -31.83 -20.39 -1.44
N ALA A 170 -32.21 -20.46 -2.73
CA ALA A 170 -31.41 -19.93 -3.83
C ALA A 170 -31.29 -18.40 -3.75
N VAL A 171 -32.41 -17.71 -3.51
CA VAL A 171 -32.47 -16.26 -3.30
C VAL A 171 -31.73 -15.87 -2.02
N GLY A 172 -31.91 -16.60 -0.91
CA GLY A 172 -31.16 -16.38 0.33
C GLY A 172 -29.65 -16.58 0.15
N SER A 173 -29.23 -17.57 -0.64
CA SER A 173 -27.81 -17.79 -0.99
C SER A 173 -27.27 -16.70 -1.91
N GLN A 174 -28.12 -16.09 -2.76
CA GLN A 174 -27.76 -14.97 -3.63
C GLN A 174 -27.71 -13.63 -2.89
N LEU A 175 -28.62 -13.36 -1.96
CA LEU A 175 -28.53 -12.20 -1.07
C LEU A 175 -27.29 -12.32 -0.16
N GLY A 176 -26.98 -13.52 0.32
CA GLY A 176 -25.74 -13.80 1.04
C GLY A 176 -24.46 -13.65 0.20
N ARG A 177 -24.56 -13.69 -1.14
CA ARG A 177 -23.45 -13.36 -2.07
C ARG A 177 -23.23 -11.86 -2.20
N GLY A 178 -24.30 -11.06 -2.24
CA GLY A 178 -24.18 -9.60 -2.30
C GLY A 178 -23.33 -9.01 -1.17
N MET A 179 -23.42 -9.60 0.03
CA MET A 179 -22.61 -9.23 1.19
C MET A 179 -21.17 -9.81 1.19
N ARG A 180 -20.90 -10.89 0.44
CA ARG A 180 -19.60 -11.57 0.42
C ARG A 180 -18.73 -11.24 -0.80
N VAL A 181 -19.28 -10.63 -1.85
CA VAL A 181 -18.49 -10.18 -3.03
C VAL A 181 -17.51 -9.05 -2.67
N PHE A 182 -17.71 -8.39 -1.54
CA PHE A 182 -16.80 -7.36 -1.02
C PHE A 182 -15.71 -7.91 -0.07
N ASP A 183 -15.62 -9.23 0.13
CA ASP A 183 -14.57 -9.88 0.92
C ASP A 183 -13.30 -10.07 0.08
N TYR A 184 -12.82 -8.99 -0.56
CA TYR A 184 -11.43 -8.91 -0.98
C TYR A 184 -10.58 -8.78 0.26
N SER A 185 -10.34 -9.90 0.95
CA SER A 185 -9.25 -10.01 1.89
C SER A 185 -7.94 -10.00 1.11
N ASP A 186 -7.51 -8.82 0.64
CA ASP A 186 -6.09 -8.55 0.37
C ASP A 186 -5.39 -8.51 1.75
N SER A 187 -5.46 -9.63 2.48
CA SER A 187 -4.86 -9.84 3.80
C SER A 187 -3.33 -9.86 3.73
N ILE A 188 -2.78 -9.77 2.51
CA ILE A 188 -1.37 -9.84 2.20
C ILE A 188 -0.98 -8.73 1.22
N LYS A 189 0.11 -8.01 1.54
CA LYS A 189 0.74 -7.01 0.68
C LYS A 189 2.21 -7.34 0.47
N LEU A 190 2.68 -7.31 -0.78
CA LEU A 190 4.10 -7.44 -1.12
C LEU A 190 4.78 -6.06 -0.99
N LEU A 191 5.70 -5.90 -0.03
CA LEU A 191 6.44 -4.65 0.19
C LEU A 191 7.69 -4.56 -0.67
N ILE A 192 8.51 -5.60 -0.66
CA ILE A 192 9.78 -5.64 -1.39
C ILE A 192 9.77 -6.86 -2.30
N ASP A 193 9.94 -6.63 -3.60
CA ASP A 193 10.00 -7.65 -4.64
C ASP A 193 11.42 -7.71 -5.23
N ASN A 194 12.13 -8.79 -4.92
CA ASN A 194 13.46 -9.07 -5.45
C ASN A 194 13.45 -10.17 -6.51
N SER A 195 12.27 -10.55 -7.05
CA SER A 195 12.15 -11.69 -7.96
C SER A 195 12.93 -11.55 -9.28
N LYS A 196 13.26 -10.32 -9.68
CA LYS A 196 13.97 -10.02 -10.94
C LYS A 196 15.46 -9.70 -10.73
N GLN A 197 15.93 -9.69 -9.48
CA GLN A 197 17.29 -9.28 -9.17
C GLN A 197 18.18 -10.52 -9.07
N GLU A 198 19.31 -10.48 -9.78
CA GLU A 198 20.33 -11.53 -9.70
C GLU A 198 21.44 -11.18 -8.68
N ARG A 199 21.52 -9.91 -8.28
CA ARG A 199 22.56 -9.37 -7.40
C ARG A 199 21.92 -8.54 -6.28
N ALA A 200 22.74 -8.14 -5.31
CA ALA A 200 22.30 -7.26 -4.24
C ALA A 200 21.78 -5.93 -4.84
N PRO A 201 20.62 -5.43 -4.39
CA PRO A 201 20.06 -4.18 -4.88
C PRO A 201 20.92 -2.99 -4.46
N PHE A 202 21.14 -2.06 -5.38
CA PHE A 202 21.69 -0.75 -5.07
C PHE A 202 20.54 0.25 -4.93
N VAL A 203 20.35 0.81 -3.74
CA VAL A 203 19.33 1.83 -3.45
C VAL A 203 20.03 3.13 -3.12
N ASP A 204 19.87 4.15 -3.97
CA ASP A 204 20.37 5.50 -3.71
C ASP A 204 19.31 6.27 -2.90
N ALA A 205 19.60 6.52 -1.63
CA ALA A 205 18.74 7.27 -0.73
C ALA A 205 19.27 8.70 -0.46
N THR A 206 20.12 9.23 -1.34
CA THR A 206 20.64 10.59 -1.20
C THR A 206 19.51 11.61 -1.24
N GLY A 207 19.34 12.38 -0.15
CA GLY A 207 18.27 13.37 -0.03
C GLY A 207 16.87 12.80 0.21
N ALA A 208 16.75 11.51 0.54
CA ALA A 208 15.47 10.92 0.91
C ALA A 208 14.95 11.51 2.23
N ARG A 209 13.64 11.80 2.28
CA ARG A 209 12.94 12.20 3.52
C ARG A 209 12.75 10.99 4.44
N ALA A 210 12.43 11.24 5.70
CA ALA A 210 12.29 10.20 6.73
C ALA A 210 11.40 9.02 6.29
N GLY A 211 10.18 9.29 5.82
CA GLY A 211 9.25 8.24 5.38
C GLY A 211 9.74 7.43 4.16
N ALA A 212 10.50 8.05 3.25
CA ALA A 212 11.08 7.35 2.11
C ALA A 212 12.28 6.47 2.49
N LEU A 213 13.05 6.86 3.51
CA LEU A 213 14.23 6.13 3.99
C LEU A 213 13.87 5.01 4.96
N LEU A 214 12.96 5.28 5.89
CA LEU A 214 12.64 4.40 7.03
C LEU A 214 11.34 3.60 6.84
N GLY A 215 10.55 3.95 5.83
CA GLY A 215 9.19 3.44 5.65
C GLY A 215 8.16 4.37 6.27
N ASP A 216 6.93 4.31 5.75
CA ASP A 216 5.82 5.16 6.16
C ASP A 216 4.50 4.39 6.09
N CYS A 217 3.57 4.73 6.97
CA CYS A 217 2.21 4.22 7.01
C CYS A 217 1.28 5.34 6.56
N ARG A 218 0.66 5.17 5.38
CA ARG A 218 -0.31 6.16 4.88
C ARG A 218 -1.49 6.28 5.85
N HIS A 219 -1.94 7.51 6.04
CA HIS A 219 -3.11 7.83 6.84
C HIS A 219 -4.40 7.25 6.22
N ASP A 220 -5.27 6.68 7.05
CA ASP A 220 -6.60 6.21 6.65
C ASP A 220 -7.65 7.34 6.77
N PRO A 221 -8.23 7.84 5.66
CA PRO A 221 -9.16 8.97 5.68
C PRO A 221 -10.46 8.68 6.43
N PHE A 222 -10.84 7.40 6.59
CA PHE A 222 -12.01 7.01 7.38
C PHE A 222 -11.81 7.15 8.90
N GLN A 223 -10.57 7.43 9.33
CA GLN A 223 -10.23 7.82 10.70
C GLN A 223 -10.02 9.33 10.85
N SER A 224 -10.24 10.13 9.79
CA SER A 224 -10.31 11.59 9.92
C SER A 224 -11.72 12.02 10.33
N PHE A 225 -11.77 12.92 11.31
CA PHE A 225 -13.01 13.53 11.77
C PHE A 225 -13.09 14.96 11.24
N ALA A 226 -14.26 15.34 10.72
CA ALA A 226 -14.54 16.72 10.37
C ALA A 226 -14.69 17.57 11.65
N PRO A 227 -14.48 18.90 11.59
CA PRO A 227 -14.59 19.79 12.75
C PRO A 227 -15.94 19.68 13.49
N ASP A 228 -17.01 19.48 12.72
CA ASP A 228 -18.40 19.32 13.18
C ASP A 228 -18.73 17.90 13.70
N THR A 229 -17.78 16.97 13.67
CA THR A 229 -18.01 15.61 14.17
C THR A 229 -18.20 15.64 15.67
N ARG A 230 -19.34 15.09 16.13
CA ARG A 230 -19.64 14.98 17.55
C ARG A 230 -18.97 13.74 18.14
N VAL A 231 -18.30 13.94 19.26
CA VAL A 231 -17.61 12.92 20.04
C VAL A 231 -18.02 13.06 21.49
N THR A 232 -18.26 11.95 22.17
CA THR A 232 -18.48 11.97 23.62
C THR A 232 -17.15 11.81 24.32
N CYS A 233 -16.61 12.90 24.89
CA CYS A 233 -15.38 12.87 25.67
C CYS A 233 -15.72 12.93 27.17
N ASN A 234 -15.27 11.96 27.95
CA ASN A 234 -15.52 11.86 29.39
C ASN A 234 -17.00 11.97 29.80
N GLY A 235 -17.91 11.51 28.94
CA GLY A 235 -19.37 11.57 29.17
C GLY A 235 -20.04 12.87 28.75
N VAL A 236 -19.29 13.84 28.22
CA VAL A 236 -19.82 15.10 27.66
C VAL A 236 -19.78 15.03 26.14
N GLU A 237 -20.90 15.34 25.47
CA GLU A 237 -20.95 15.48 24.02
C GLU A 237 -20.28 16.79 23.61
N THR A 238 -19.19 16.70 22.85
CA THR A 238 -18.43 17.85 22.33
C THR A 238 -18.16 17.67 20.84
N THR A 239 -17.83 18.74 20.13
CA THR A 239 -17.32 18.63 18.75
C THR A 239 -15.82 18.38 18.72
N MET A 240 -15.31 17.81 17.62
CA MET A 240 -13.87 17.61 17.46
C MET A 240 -13.10 18.93 17.40
N GLU A 241 -13.71 20.00 16.88
CA GLU A 241 -13.16 21.35 16.91
C GLU A 241 -13.02 21.90 18.33
N GLU A 242 -14.07 21.77 19.16
CA GLU A 242 -14.04 22.21 20.56
C GLU A 242 -13.03 21.40 21.37
N LEU A 243 -12.96 20.09 21.13
CA LEU A 243 -12.00 19.20 21.78
C LEU A 243 -10.56 19.60 21.44
N TRP A 244 -10.27 19.87 20.16
CA TRP A 244 -8.97 20.38 19.73
C TRP A 244 -8.64 21.73 20.37
N LYS A 245 -9.58 22.70 20.33
CA LYS A 245 -9.39 24.02 20.94
C LYS A 245 -9.13 23.94 22.44
N LYS A 246 -9.84 23.07 23.15
CA LYS A 246 -9.66 22.85 24.59
C LYS A 246 -8.22 22.41 24.88
N TYR A 247 -7.78 21.28 24.31
CA TYR A 247 -6.47 20.73 24.66
C TYR A 247 -5.30 21.52 24.05
N SER A 248 -5.47 22.13 22.87
CA SER A 248 -4.43 22.99 22.30
C SER A 248 -4.22 24.28 23.10
N ALA A 249 -5.26 24.80 23.77
CA ALA A 249 -5.15 25.95 24.68
C ALA A 249 -4.63 25.55 26.07
N GLU A 250 -4.96 24.34 26.53
CA GLU A 250 -4.53 23.81 27.83
C GLU A 250 -3.04 23.40 27.81
N TYR A 251 -2.55 22.88 26.68
CA TYR A 251 -1.17 22.39 26.52
C TYR A 251 -0.46 23.00 25.30
N PRO A 252 -0.26 24.34 25.26
CA PRO A 252 0.36 24.99 24.12
C PRO A 252 1.83 24.59 23.91
N GLU A 253 2.55 24.24 24.99
CA GLU A 253 3.95 23.80 24.91
C GLU A 253 4.15 22.41 24.30
N LEU A 254 3.11 21.58 24.21
CA LEU A 254 3.17 20.23 23.63
C LEU A 254 2.73 20.20 22.16
N LEU A 255 2.42 21.36 21.58
CA LEU A 255 1.94 21.47 20.21
C LEU A 255 3.10 21.46 19.22
N GLU A 256 3.18 20.41 18.41
CA GLU A 256 4.17 20.29 17.35
C GLU A 256 3.53 20.62 16.00
N THR A 257 4.22 21.41 15.17
CA THR A 257 3.79 21.70 13.80
C THR A 257 4.83 21.22 12.81
N ASN A 258 4.42 20.40 11.86
CA ASN A 258 5.28 19.91 10.78
C ASN A 258 5.34 20.92 9.61
N GLU A 259 6.33 20.77 8.73
CA GLU A 259 6.56 21.61 7.53
C GLU A 259 5.34 21.67 6.60
N ASP A 260 4.55 20.59 6.56
CA ASP A 260 3.32 20.50 5.75
C ASP A 260 2.10 21.16 6.42
N GLY A 261 2.29 21.87 7.54
CA GLY A 261 1.26 22.59 8.29
C GLY A 261 0.38 21.73 9.19
N TYR A 262 0.71 20.44 9.34
CA TYR A 262 0.04 19.54 10.30
C TYR A 262 0.41 19.91 11.73
N GLN A 263 -0.60 20.01 12.59
CA GLN A 263 -0.45 20.23 14.02
C GLN A 263 -0.76 18.94 14.77
N GLY A 264 0.12 18.55 15.68
CA GLY A 264 -0.06 17.39 16.56
C GLY A 264 0.07 17.82 18.01
N LEU A 265 -0.69 17.17 18.88
CA LEU A 265 -0.67 17.37 20.32
C LEU A 265 -0.71 15.99 20.99
N ALA A 266 0.38 15.61 21.64
CA ALA A 266 0.40 14.43 22.50
C ALA A 266 -0.08 14.83 23.91
N LEU A 267 -1.16 14.22 24.38
CA LEU A 267 -1.70 14.50 25.71
C LEU A 267 -0.76 13.92 26.79
N PRO A 268 -0.55 14.63 27.91
CA PRO A 268 0.34 14.16 28.95
C PRO A 268 -0.19 12.88 29.61
N PRO A 269 0.68 12.03 30.18
CA PRO A 269 0.27 10.75 30.78
C PRO A 269 -0.73 10.86 31.93
N GLY A 270 -0.84 12.03 32.58
CA GLY A 270 -1.83 12.32 33.62
C GLY A 270 -3.19 12.77 33.09
N GLU A 271 -3.30 13.10 31.80
CA GLU A 271 -4.56 13.52 31.18
C GLU A 271 -5.42 12.29 30.88
N GLU A 272 -6.62 12.26 31.45
CA GLU A 272 -7.59 11.18 31.30
C GLU A 272 -8.68 11.58 30.30
N ALA A 273 -8.31 11.74 29.04
CA ALA A 273 -9.25 11.95 27.95
C ALA A 273 -9.75 10.61 27.40
N PHE A 274 -11.02 10.27 27.63
CA PHE A 274 -11.65 9.07 27.07
C PHE A 274 -12.75 9.44 26.10
N VAL A 275 -12.72 8.86 24.90
CA VAL A 275 -13.82 8.95 23.92
C VAL A 275 -14.53 7.61 23.79
N ASP A 276 -15.82 7.69 23.51
CA ASP A 276 -16.61 6.50 23.17
C ASP A 276 -16.18 5.94 21.81
N GLY A 277 -15.42 4.85 21.83
CA GLY A 277 -15.01 4.10 20.65
C GLY A 277 -15.78 2.79 20.50
N PHE A 278 -15.65 2.17 19.32
CA PHE A 278 -16.12 0.81 19.08
C PHE A 278 -14.92 -0.12 18.98
N VAL A 279 -14.89 -1.15 19.82
CA VAL A 279 -13.88 -2.23 19.79
C VAL A 279 -14.65 -3.53 19.67
N ASP A 280 -14.41 -4.28 18.58
CA ASP A 280 -15.08 -5.55 18.27
C ASP A 280 -16.62 -5.45 18.27
N GLY A 281 -17.17 -4.36 17.72
CA GLY A 281 -18.62 -4.10 17.70
C GLY A 281 -19.24 -3.70 19.05
N THR A 282 -18.44 -3.61 20.12
CA THR A 282 -18.89 -3.16 21.44
C THR A 282 -18.42 -1.74 21.73
N LYS A 283 -19.32 -0.91 22.26
CA LYS A 283 -19.01 0.47 22.66
C LYS A 283 -18.13 0.44 23.92
N LYS A 284 -16.88 0.88 23.82
CA LYS A 284 -15.92 0.96 24.93
C LYS A 284 -15.32 2.35 25.01
N LYS A 285 -14.97 2.78 26.23
CA LYS A 285 -14.20 4.01 26.43
C LYS A 285 -12.76 3.77 25.98
N VAL A 286 -12.31 4.53 25.00
CA VAL A 286 -10.95 4.48 24.45
C VAL A 286 -10.21 5.73 24.87
N ARG A 287 -9.01 5.56 25.43
CA ARG A 287 -8.17 6.68 25.83
C ARG A 287 -7.59 7.39 24.61
N VAL A 288 -7.69 8.71 24.58
CA VAL A 288 -7.03 9.57 23.60
C VAL A 288 -5.61 9.84 24.09
N TYR A 289 -4.62 9.47 23.26
CA TYR A 289 -3.21 9.77 23.54
C TYR A 289 -2.70 10.95 22.72
N VAL A 290 -3.17 11.07 21.48
CA VAL A 290 -2.71 12.07 20.53
C VAL A 290 -3.93 12.65 19.83
N LEU A 291 -3.95 13.97 19.71
CA LEU A 291 -4.84 14.70 18.84
C LEU A 291 -4.02 15.30 17.72
N ASN A 292 -4.56 15.34 16.51
CA ASN A 292 -3.92 15.98 15.38
C ASN A 292 -4.95 16.74 14.56
N CYS A 293 -4.51 17.86 13.97
CA CYS A 293 -5.32 18.71 13.12
C CYS A 293 -4.49 19.18 11.94
N ARG A 294 -5.12 19.25 10.77
CA ARG A 294 -4.54 19.91 9.61
C ARG A 294 -5.33 21.18 9.31
N PRO A 295 -4.85 22.37 9.74
CA PRO A 295 -5.49 23.62 9.38
C PRO A 295 -5.50 23.79 7.85
N TYR A 296 -6.70 23.90 7.29
CA TYR A 296 -6.92 24.13 5.87
C TYR A 296 -7.77 25.39 5.69
N LYS A 297 -7.33 26.30 4.83
CA LYS A 297 -8.09 27.51 4.47
C LYS A 297 -8.73 27.30 3.10
N GLY A 298 -9.97 26.83 3.10
CA GLY A 298 -10.76 26.59 1.90
C GLY A 298 -11.95 25.67 2.18
N ASP A 299 -12.79 25.45 1.17
CA ASP A 299 -13.95 24.58 1.30
C ASP A 299 -13.53 23.10 1.24
N LEU A 300 -14.07 22.29 2.15
CA LEU A 300 -13.90 20.85 2.13
C LEU A 300 -14.77 20.23 1.05
N VAL A 301 -14.27 19.18 0.41
CA VAL A 301 -15.02 18.41 -0.59
C VAL A 301 -15.60 17.19 0.10
N GLU A 302 -16.90 16.95 -0.11
CA GLU A 302 -17.55 15.72 0.33
C GLU A 302 -17.37 14.65 -0.75
N THR A 303 -16.69 13.56 -0.41
CA THR A 303 -16.46 12.45 -1.33
C THR A 303 -16.65 11.13 -0.59
N ALA A 304 -17.53 10.27 -1.11
CA ALA A 304 -17.87 8.97 -0.53
C ALA A 304 -18.31 9.02 0.95
N GLY A 305 -19.03 10.08 1.35
CA GLY A 305 -19.53 10.27 2.71
C GLY A 305 -18.49 10.79 3.71
N LEU A 306 -17.30 11.19 3.24
CA LEU A 306 -16.26 11.84 4.04
C LEU A 306 -16.05 13.29 3.56
N LYS A 307 -15.91 14.22 4.51
CA LYS A 307 -15.45 15.59 4.23
C LYS A 307 -13.92 15.61 4.28
N THR A 308 -13.27 15.90 3.16
CA THR A 308 -11.79 15.93 3.07
C THR A 308 -11.29 17.17 2.34
N THR A 309 -10.00 17.48 2.49
CA THR A 309 -9.37 18.56 1.73
C THR A 309 -9.31 18.21 0.24
N PRO A 310 -9.52 19.17 -0.68
CA PRO A 310 -9.41 18.99 -2.14
C PRO A 310 -8.22 18.16 -2.65
N GLU A 311 -7.05 18.34 -2.05
CA GLU A 311 -5.80 17.67 -2.43
C GLU A 311 -5.64 16.26 -1.85
N HIS A 312 -6.55 15.84 -0.98
CA HIS A 312 -6.47 14.55 -0.30
C HIS A 312 -6.53 13.41 -1.32
N VAL A 313 -5.63 12.43 -1.19
CA VAL A 313 -5.50 11.36 -2.19
C VAL A 313 -6.26 10.11 -1.73
N PHE A 314 -7.28 9.74 -2.49
CA PHE A 314 -8.03 8.51 -2.32
C PHE A 314 -7.48 7.40 -3.21
N ILE A 315 -7.53 6.16 -2.71
CA ILE A 315 -7.14 4.98 -3.46
C ILE A 315 -8.35 4.43 -4.20
N THR A 316 -8.26 4.42 -5.52
CA THR A 316 -9.30 3.84 -6.39
C THR A 316 -8.77 2.60 -7.08
N LYS A 317 -9.65 1.76 -7.60
CA LYS A 317 -9.23 0.60 -8.44
C LYS A 317 -8.44 0.99 -9.70
N LYS A 318 -8.46 2.27 -10.10
CA LYS A 318 -7.71 2.79 -11.26
C LYS A 318 -6.43 3.52 -10.87
N GLY A 319 -6.09 3.58 -9.58
CA GLY A 319 -4.92 4.28 -9.05
C GLY A 319 -5.27 5.42 -8.09
N ASP A 320 -4.23 6.10 -7.63
CA ASP A 320 -4.31 7.21 -6.67
C ASP A 320 -4.94 8.44 -7.35
N ARG A 321 -6.04 8.96 -6.78
CA ARG A 321 -6.80 10.12 -7.28
C ARG A 321 -6.99 11.15 -6.17
N LYS A 322 -6.92 12.44 -6.48
CA LYS A 322 -7.25 13.49 -5.50
C LYS A 322 -8.76 13.59 -5.29
N ALA A 323 -9.16 14.14 -4.14
CA ALA A 323 -10.57 14.36 -3.76
C ALA A 323 -11.35 15.11 -4.84
N VAL A 324 -10.77 16.19 -5.40
CA VAL A 324 -11.38 16.99 -6.48
C VAL A 324 -11.51 16.22 -7.80
N ASP A 325 -10.61 15.28 -8.05
CA ASP A 325 -10.53 14.57 -9.33
C ASP A 325 -11.32 13.24 -9.32
N LEU A 326 -12.01 12.92 -8.21
CA LEU A 326 -12.83 11.73 -8.08
C LEU A 326 -14.14 11.90 -8.84
N THR A 327 -14.48 10.86 -9.61
CA THR A 327 -15.75 10.75 -10.33
C THR A 327 -16.50 9.51 -9.87
N ASP A 328 -17.82 9.44 -10.07
CA ASP A 328 -18.65 8.28 -9.67
C ASP A 328 -18.17 6.93 -10.24
N GLY A 329 -17.38 6.97 -11.32
CA GLY A 329 -16.75 5.81 -11.94
C GLY A 329 -15.47 5.30 -11.25
N ASP A 330 -14.97 6.00 -10.23
CA ASP A 330 -13.75 5.67 -9.50
C ASP A 330 -14.08 5.01 -8.17
N LYS A 331 -14.37 3.71 -8.23
CA LYS A 331 -14.65 2.90 -7.03
C LYS A 331 -13.47 2.94 -6.06
N LEU A 332 -13.72 3.54 -4.89
CA LEU A 332 -12.79 3.55 -3.76
C LEU A 332 -12.50 2.12 -3.30
N ILE A 333 -11.25 1.89 -2.92
CA ILE A 333 -10.86 0.69 -2.20
C ILE A 333 -11.13 0.97 -0.72
N LEU A 334 -12.27 0.50 -0.22
CA LEU A 334 -12.62 0.57 1.19
C LEU A 334 -11.88 -0.54 1.93
N LEU A 335 -11.01 -0.19 2.88
CA LEU A 335 -10.56 -1.13 3.90
C LEU A 335 -11.76 -1.35 4.83
N LYS A 336 -12.25 -2.58 4.89
CA LYS A 336 -13.42 -2.92 5.70
C LYS A 336 -13.09 -2.65 7.18
N LYS A 337 -13.91 -1.83 7.84
CA LYS A 337 -14.09 -1.91 9.29
C LYS A 337 -14.77 -3.25 9.59
N ASN A 338 -14.18 -4.04 10.48
CA ASN A 338 -14.92 -5.11 11.16
C ASN A 338 -15.92 -4.48 12.16
#